data_AF-A0A3D4SWZ6-F1
#
_entry.id   AF-A0A3D4SWZ6-F1
#
_cell.length_a   1.000
_cell.length_b   1.000
_cell.length_c   1.000
_cell.angle_alpha   90.00
_cell.angle_beta   90.00
_cell.angle_gamma   90.00
#
_symmetry.space_group_name_H-M   'P 1'
#
loop_
_entity.id
_entity.type
_entity.pdbx_description
1 polymer ?
#
loop_
_entity_poly.entity_id
_entity_poly.type
_entity_poly.pdbx_seq_one_letter_code
_entity_poly.pdbx_strand_id
1 'polypeptide(L)'
;MLTRLPATADALACGAFGLDLVRILADVTATVGEDHLAAVDADLAEALTPTRGRQVVPGPRVLRRSVTEIVGQHDPSALPPDPDTDGPLPADPAHQLDFTVDTRDAHTTTFHVTMTPDEATGTLRIVDAVAAAHHTSRAKAFAELVHGAAGDVSVTLNCYRNLDSG
;
A
#
# COMPACT_ATOMS: atom_id res chain seq x y z
N MET A 1 12.41 -13.85 -6.55
CA MET A 1 11.62 -12.60 -6.62
C MET A 1 11.39 -12.14 -8.06
N LEU A 2 12.37 -12.23 -8.98
CA LEU A 2 12.22 -11.73 -10.35
C LEU A 2 12.13 -12.85 -11.40
N THR A 3 11.44 -13.95 -11.12
CA THR A 3 11.38 -15.12 -12.02
C THR A 3 10.66 -14.85 -13.34
N ARG A 4 9.85 -13.79 -13.40
CA ARG A 4 9.18 -13.33 -14.64
C ARG A 4 10.10 -12.42 -15.48
N LEU A 5 11.16 -11.86 -14.90
CA LEU A 5 12.03 -10.84 -15.50
C LEU A 5 13.48 -11.37 -15.60
N PRO A 6 13.75 -12.35 -16.49
CA PRO A 6 15.06 -13.00 -16.58
C PRO A 6 16.20 -12.05 -16.96
N ALA A 7 16.00 -11.11 -17.88
CA ALA A 7 17.06 -10.19 -18.30
C ALA A 7 17.44 -9.23 -17.15
N THR A 8 16.43 -8.73 -16.43
CA THR A 8 16.62 -7.94 -15.22
C THR A 8 17.34 -8.75 -14.15
N ALA A 9 16.98 -10.02 -13.95
CA ALA A 9 17.63 -10.89 -12.97
C ALA A 9 19.13 -11.09 -13.30
N ASP A 10 19.47 -11.25 -14.58
CA ASP A 10 20.85 -11.38 -15.04
C ASP A 10 21.65 -10.09 -14.80
N ALA A 11 21.05 -8.90 -15.04
CA ALA A 11 21.70 -7.61 -14.75
C ALA A 11 22.03 -7.44 -13.25
N LEU A 12 21.19 -7.98 -12.37
CA LEU A 12 21.36 -7.94 -10.91
C LEU A 12 22.36 -8.98 -10.39
N ALA A 13 22.74 -9.97 -11.20
CA ALA A 13 23.63 -11.06 -10.79
C ALA A 13 25.04 -10.59 -10.38
N CYS A 14 25.41 -9.36 -10.74
CA CYS A 14 26.65 -8.73 -10.29
C CYS A 14 26.71 -8.45 -8.76
N GLY A 15 25.58 -8.58 -8.05
CA GLY A 15 25.51 -8.45 -6.59
C GLY A 15 25.61 -7.02 -6.06
N ALA A 16 25.61 -6.02 -6.94
CA ALA A 16 25.69 -4.61 -6.55
C ALA A 16 24.38 -4.07 -5.93
N PHE A 17 23.26 -4.77 -6.14
CA PHE A 17 21.93 -4.32 -5.73
C PHE A 17 21.52 -5.01 -4.42
N GLY A 18 21.27 -4.22 -3.38
CA GLY A 18 20.75 -4.72 -2.11
C GLY A 18 19.31 -5.22 -2.21
N LEU A 19 18.87 -6.00 -1.22
CA LEU A 19 17.53 -6.59 -1.16
C LEU A 19 16.40 -5.56 -1.30
N ASP A 20 16.57 -4.36 -0.73
CA ASP A 20 15.57 -3.28 -0.81
C ASP A 20 15.35 -2.81 -2.25
N LEU A 21 16.40 -2.81 -3.09
CA LEU A 21 16.29 -2.44 -4.51
C LEU A 21 15.59 -3.54 -5.31
N VAL A 22 15.88 -4.80 -5.00
CA VAL A 22 15.19 -5.96 -5.60
C VAL A 22 13.71 -5.98 -5.22
N ARG A 23 13.37 -5.59 -3.98
CA ARG A 23 11.98 -5.42 -3.54
C ARG A 23 11.25 -4.36 -4.35
N ILE A 24 11.87 -3.20 -4.57
CA ILE A 24 11.28 -2.13 -5.38
C ILE A 24 10.97 -2.64 -6.81
N LEU A 25 11.91 -3.36 -7.42
CA LEU A 25 11.69 -3.94 -8.75
C LEU A 25 10.52 -4.92 -8.75
N ALA A 26 10.46 -5.82 -7.77
CA ALA A 26 9.37 -6.79 -7.66
C ALA A 26 8.02 -6.11 -7.43
N ASP A 27 7.95 -5.10 -6.56
CA ASP A 27 6.71 -4.38 -6.21
C ASP A 27 6.14 -3.64 -7.42
N VAL A 28 6.97 -2.88 -8.14
CA VAL A 28 6.50 -2.02 -9.24
C VAL A 28 6.14 -2.84 -10.49
N THR A 29 6.76 -4.02 -10.67
CA THR A 29 6.51 -4.87 -11.84
C THR A 29 5.49 -5.99 -11.59
N ALA A 30 4.99 -6.14 -10.36
CA ALA A 30 4.12 -7.25 -9.97
C ALA A 30 2.85 -7.36 -10.84
N THR A 31 2.29 -6.21 -11.23
CA THR A 31 1.01 -6.08 -11.94
C THR A 31 1.15 -5.98 -13.45
N VAL A 32 2.36 -5.97 -14.00
CA VAL A 32 2.60 -5.86 -15.44
C VAL A 32 1.98 -7.05 -16.17
N GLY A 33 1.18 -6.75 -17.20
CA GLY A 33 0.55 -7.74 -18.07
C GLY A 33 1.58 -8.55 -18.86
N GLU A 34 1.28 -9.82 -19.12
CA GLU A 34 2.20 -10.73 -19.85
C GLU A 34 2.60 -10.20 -21.23
N ASP A 35 1.70 -9.49 -21.91
CA ASP A 35 1.95 -8.92 -23.25
C ASP A 35 3.02 -7.82 -23.24
N HIS A 36 3.21 -7.13 -22.11
CA HIS A 36 4.16 -6.02 -21.94
C HIS A 36 5.45 -6.45 -21.23
N LEU A 37 5.44 -7.64 -20.61
CA LEU A 37 6.45 -8.06 -19.66
C LEU A 37 7.84 -8.20 -20.30
N ALA A 38 7.92 -8.71 -21.53
CA ALA A 38 9.17 -8.85 -22.25
C ALA A 38 9.83 -7.49 -22.59
N ALA A 39 9.03 -6.48 -22.92
CA ALA A 39 9.52 -5.14 -23.23
C ALA A 39 9.98 -4.42 -21.95
N VAL A 40 9.21 -4.52 -20.88
CA VAL A 40 9.57 -4.00 -19.56
C VAL A 40 10.85 -4.65 -19.04
N ASP A 41 11.01 -5.97 -19.18
CA ASP A 41 12.22 -6.69 -18.75
C ASP A 41 13.48 -6.22 -19.48
N ALA A 42 13.39 -6.02 -20.80
CA ALA A 42 14.50 -5.54 -21.61
C ALA A 42 14.95 -4.13 -21.20
N ASP A 43 14.01 -3.20 -21.07
CA ASP A 43 14.31 -1.81 -20.73
C ASP A 43 14.81 -1.67 -19.29
N LEU A 44 14.29 -2.48 -18.36
CA LEU A 44 14.80 -2.55 -16.99
C LEU A 44 16.23 -3.10 -16.95
N ALA A 45 16.51 -4.18 -17.70
CA ALA A 45 17.85 -4.74 -17.78
C ALA A 45 18.85 -3.72 -18.34
N GLU A 46 18.48 -2.97 -19.38
CA GLU A 46 19.31 -1.91 -19.94
C GLU A 46 19.56 -0.79 -18.90
N ALA A 47 18.50 -0.30 -18.24
CA ALA A 47 18.60 0.78 -17.26
C ALA A 47 19.46 0.41 -16.03
N LEU A 48 19.45 -0.87 -15.64
CA LEU A 48 20.21 -1.38 -14.49
C LEU A 48 21.64 -1.79 -14.84
N THR A 49 21.93 -2.02 -16.11
CA THR A 49 23.27 -2.41 -16.55
C THR A 49 24.22 -1.21 -16.48
N PRO A 50 25.34 -1.30 -15.73
CA PRO A 50 26.30 -0.21 -15.66
C PRO A 50 26.89 0.12 -17.04
N THR A 51 26.86 1.39 -17.44
CA THR A 51 27.38 1.84 -18.74
C THR A 51 28.85 2.25 -18.66
N ARG A 52 29.37 2.46 -17.44
CA ARG A 52 30.77 2.78 -17.18
C ARG A 52 31.29 2.10 -15.91
N GLY A 53 32.60 1.90 -15.87
CA GLY A 53 33.27 1.35 -14.69
C GLY A 53 33.06 2.22 -13.45
N ARG A 54 32.86 1.58 -12.29
CA ARG A 54 32.62 2.22 -10.99
C ARG A 54 31.39 3.14 -10.94
N GLN A 55 30.39 2.87 -11.78
CA GLN A 55 29.11 3.55 -11.70
C GLN A 55 28.43 3.27 -10.36
N VAL A 56 27.92 4.32 -9.73
CA VAL A 56 27.21 4.23 -8.45
C VAL A 56 25.82 3.66 -8.71
N VAL A 57 25.40 2.72 -7.85
CA VAL A 57 24.07 2.13 -7.88
C VAL A 57 23.02 3.19 -7.52
N PRO A 58 21.90 3.29 -8.27
CA PRO A 58 20.83 4.22 -7.94
C PRO A 58 20.30 4.02 -6.52
N GLY A 59 20.04 5.13 -5.82
CA GLY A 59 19.34 5.07 -4.53
C GLY A 59 17.89 4.62 -4.69
N PRO A 60 17.24 4.10 -3.62
CA PRO A 60 15.88 3.54 -3.67
C PRO A 60 14.83 4.44 -4.35
N ARG A 61 14.83 5.75 -4.05
CA ARG A 61 13.91 6.71 -4.66
C ARG A 61 14.12 6.88 -6.16
N VAL A 62 15.37 6.95 -6.59
CA VAL A 62 15.75 7.11 -8.01
C VAL A 62 15.38 5.85 -8.78
N LEU A 63 15.68 4.69 -8.20
CA LEU A 63 15.30 3.40 -8.79
C LEU A 63 13.78 3.29 -8.96
N ARG A 64 13.00 3.52 -7.89
CA ARG A 64 11.53 3.45 -7.97
C ARG A 64 10.98 4.35 -9.08
N ARG A 65 11.42 5.61 -9.12
CA ARG A 65 11.00 6.55 -10.16
C ARG A 65 11.30 6.01 -11.57
N SER A 66 12.52 5.55 -11.81
CA SER A 66 12.94 5.02 -13.11
C SER A 66 12.14 3.79 -13.53
N VAL A 67 11.88 2.87 -12.60
CA VAL A 67 11.12 1.63 -12.87
C VAL A 67 9.66 1.95 -13.15
N THR A 68 9.05 2.87 -12.38
CA THR A 68 7.69 3.35 -12.62
C THR A 68 7.56 4.02 -13.98
N GLU A 69 8.54 4.82 -14.39
CA GLU A 69 8.54 5.45 -15.72
C GLU A 69 8.59 4.42 -16.85
N ILE A 70 9.46 3.40 -16.75
CA ILE A 70 9.55 2.31 -17.72
C ILE A 70 8.23 1.53 -17.80
N VAL A 71 7.67 1.14 -16.64
CA VAL A 71 6.38 0.44 -16.60
C VAL A 71 5.28 1.30 -17.21
N GLY A 72 5.22 2.60 -16.88
CA GLY A 72 4.21 3.51 -17.42
C GLY A 72 4.31 3.75 -18.93
N GLN A 73 5.49 3.56 -19.54
CA GLN A 73 5.66 3.66 -21.00
C GLN A 73 5.07 2.44 -21.73
N HIS A 74 5.13 1.25 -21.13
CA HIS A 74 4.69 0.00 -21.77
C HIS A 74 3.29 -0.45 -21.33
N ASP A 75 3.01 -0.38 -20.03
CA ASP A 75 1.75 -0.78 -19.40
C ASP A 75 1.30 0.30 -18.40
N PRO A 76 0.71 1.42 -18.88
CA PRO A 76 0.18 2.46 -18.02
C PRO A 76 -0.87 1.94 -17.03
N SER A 77 -1.58 0.86 -17.38
CA SER A 77 -2.65 0.28 -16.57
C SER A 77 -2.13 -0.51 -15.36
N ALA A 78 -0.86 -0.96 -15.41
CA ALA A 78 -0.20 -1.61 -14.28
C ALA A 78 0.21 -0.63 -13.18
N LEU A 79 0.27 0.68 -13.48
CA LEU A 79 0.54 1.71 -12.49
C LEU A 79 -0.74 2.06 -11.70
N PRO A 80 -0.62 2.38 -10.40
CA PRO A 80 -1.72 2.97 -9.67
C PRO A 80 -2.24 4.20 -10.42
N PRO A 81 -3.56 4.42 -10.51
CA PRO A 81 -4.10 5.63 -11.10
C PRO A 81 -3.50 6.86 -10.42
N ASP A 82 -2.96 7.78 -11.22
CA ASP A 82 -2.48 9.06 -10.72
C ASP A 82 -3.68 9.81 -10.12
N PRO A 83 -3.67 10.18 -8.83
CA PRO A 83 -4.78 10.90 -8.20
C PRO A 83 -5.12 12.23 -8.90
N ASP A 84 -4.21 12.75 -9.74
CA ASP A 84 -4.43 13.96 -10.52
C ASP A 84 -5.17 13.73 -11.87
N THR A 85 -5.38 12.46 -12.28
CA THR A 85 -6.11 12.13 -13.52
C THR A 85 -7.42 11.39 -13.19
N ASP A 86 -8.54 12.06 -13.49
CA ASP A 86 -9.94 11.62 -13.39
C ASP A 86 -10.58 11.57 -11.99
N GLY A 87 -10.91 12.77 -11.49
CA GLY A 87 -11.86 12.99 -10.39
C GLY A 87 -11.41 14.14 -9.49
N PRO A 88 -12.31 14.80 -8.72
CA PRO A 88 -11.84 15.55 -7.57
C PRO A 88 -11.05 14.55 -6.72
N LEU A 89 -9.78 14.83 -6.43
CA LEU A 89 -9.06 14.09 -5.39
C LEU A 89 -10.03 13.99 -4.19
N PRO A 90 -10.27 12.79 -3.62
CA PRO A 90 -10.89 12.76 -2.31
C PRO A 90 -10.07 13.71 -1.46
N ALA A 91 -10.73 14.72 -0.88
CA ALA A 91 -10.06 15.77 -0.12
C ALA A 91 -9.00 15.09 0.74
N ASP A 92 -7.74 15.53 0.60
CA ASP A 92 -6.61 15.11 1.45
C ASP A 92 -7.18 14.89 2.85
N PRO A 93 -7.17 13.65 3.40
CA PRO A 93 -8.01 13.29 4.53
C PRO A 93 -7.82 14.31 5.63
N ALA A 94 -8.76 15.25 5.68
CA ALA A 94 -8.68 16.39 6.55
C ALA A 94 -8.73 15.79 7.96
N HIS A 95 -7.63 15.98 8.69
CA HIS A 95 -7.36 15.39 10.00
C HIS A 95 -6.92 13.91 9.93
N GLN A 96 -5.67 13.69 9.50
CA GLN A 96 -4.93 12.48 9.80
C GLN A 96 -4.73 12.38 11.32
N LEU A 97 -5.72 11.84 12.04
CA LEU A 97 -5.49 11.32 13.37
C LEU A 97 -4.52 10.13 13.18
N ASP A 98 -3.36 10.18 13.82
CA ASP A 98 -2.21 9.30 13.57
C ASP A 98 -2.59 7.85 13.20
N PHE A 99 -2.57 7.53 11.90
CA PHE A 99 -2.79 6.19 11.37
C PHE A 99 -1.45 5.62 10.94
N THR A 100 -0.97 4.59 11.63
CA THR A 100 0.32 3.94 11.33
C THR A 100 0.17 2.43 11.18
N VAL A 101 1.00 1.83 10.34
CA VAL A 101 0.98 0.39 10.04
C VAL A 101 2.36 -0.20 10.30
N ASP A 102 2.44 -1.16 11.21
CA ASP A 102 3.66 -1.93 11.50
C ASP A 102 3.64 -3.26 10.73
N THR A 103 4.51 -3.34 9.72
CA THR A 103 4.66 -4.49 8.81
C THR A 103 5.99 -5.23 9.01
N ARG A 104 6.70 -4.99 10.13
CA ARG A 104 8.02 -5.59 10.39
C ARG A 104 7.96 -7.10 10.62
N ASP A 105 6.83 -7.63 11.07
CA ASP A 105 6.61 -9.06 11.24
C ASP A 105 6.08 -9.70 9.94
N ALA A 106 6.59 -10.88 9.59
CA ALA A 106 6.25 -11.55 8.33
C ALA A 106 4.90 -12.29 8.36
N HIS A 107 4.30 -12.47 9.54
CA HIS A 107 3.09 -13.25 9.74
C HIS A 107 1.93 -12.45 10.34
N THR A 108 2.19 -11.24 10.81
CA THR A 108 1.23 -10.36 11.45
C THR A 108 1.46 -8.91 11.04
N THR A 109 0.40 -8.11 10.99
CA THR A 109 0.47 -6.67 10.72
C THR A 109 -0.38 -5.96 11.77
N THR A 110 0.17 -4.90 12.36
CA THR A 110 -0.53 -4.12 13.38
C THR A 110 -0.87 -2.74 12.84
N PHE A 111 -2.13 -2.34 13.00
CA PHE A 111 -2.60 -1.00 12.68
C PHE A 111 -2.77 -0.22 13.98
N HIS A 112 -2.24 1.00 14.04
CA HIS A 112 -2.48 1.94 15.13
C HIS A 112 -3.25 3.13 14.58
N VAL A 113 -4.36 3.46 15.24
CA VAL A 113 -5.20 4.61 14.91
C VAL A 113 -5.41 5.40 16.18
N THR A 114 -4.98 6.65 16.19
CA THR A 114 -5.38 7.60 17.23
C THR A 114 -6.74 8.15 16.85
N MET A 115 -7.64 8.33 17.82
CA MET A 115 -8.98 8.90 17.59
C MET A 115 -9.34 9.83 18.74
N THR A 116 -10.24 10.77 18.51
CA THR A 116 -10.83 11.52 19.64
C THR A 116 -11.69 10.58 20.49
N PRO A 117 -11.89 10.85 21.80
CA PRO A 117 -12.64 9.94 22.67
C PRO A 117 -14.06 9.61 22.18
N ASP A 118 -14.75 10.58 21.57
CA ASP A 118 -16.12 10.41 21.07
C ASP A 118 -16.16 9.48 19.85
N GLU A 119 -15.23 9.66 18.91
CA GLU A 119 -15.10 8.80 17.73
C GLU A 119 -14.66 7.39 18.11
N ALA A 120 -13.72 7.25 19.05
CA ALA A 120 -13.30 5.95 19.57
C ALA A 120 -14.48 5.21 20.22
N THR A 121 -15.32 5.93 20.97
CA THR A 121 -16.53 5.37 21.61
C THR A 121 -17.53 4.89 20.56
N GLY A 122 -17.79 5.69 19.52
CA GLY A 122 -18.68 5.31 18.43
C GLY A 122 -18.16 4.06 17.68
N THR A 123 -16.88 4.07 17.34
CA THR A 123 -16.22 2.97 16.60
C THR A 123 -16.25 1.66 17.39
N LEU A 124 -15.89 1.70 18.67
CA LEU A 124 -15.91 0.52 19.53
C LEU A 124 -17.32 -0.06 19.71
N ARG A 125 -18.36 0.79 19.80
CA ARG A 125 -19.75 0.30 19.89
C ARG A 125 -20.19 -0.43 18.63
N ILE A 126 -19.76 0.02 17.45
CA ILE A 126 -20.05 -0.66 16.19
C ILE A 126 -19.32 -2.01 16.14
N VAL A 127 -18.03 -2.04 16.48
CA VAL A 127 -17.26 -3.30 16.54
C VAL A 127 -17.88 -4.27 17.55
N ASP A 128 -18.30 -3.79 18.73
CA ASP A 128 -18.95 -4.60 19.75
C ASP A 128 -20.31 -5.13 19.28
N ALA A 129 -21.09 -4.33 18.57
CA ALA A 129 -22.38 -4.75 18.03
C ALA A 129 -22.21 -5.87 16.97
N VAL A 130 -21.26 -5.73 16.05
CA VAL A 130 -20.95 -6.77 15.05
C VAL A 130 -20.40 -8.02 15.73
N ALA A 131 -19.48 -7.86 16.69
CA ALA A 131 -18.92 -8.98 17.45
C ALA A 131 -20.01 -9.78 18.18
N ALA A 132 -20.97 -9.09 18.80
CA ALA A 132 -22.11 -9.71 19.47
C ALA A 132 -23.05 -10.40 18.48
N ALA A 133 -23.39 -9.76 17.36
CA ALA A 133 -24.30 -10.29 16.35
C ALA A 133 -23.73 -11.54 15.66
N HIS A 134 -22.43 -11.55 15.39
CA HIS A 134 -21.75 -12.64 14.67
C HIS A 134 -21.08 -13.66 15.60
N HIS A 135 -21.24 -13.51 16.93
CA HIS A 135 -20.62 -14.36 17.96
C HIS A 135 -19.10 -14.52 17.76
N THR A 136 -18.42 -13.42 17.45
CA THR A 136 -17.01 -13.41 17.08
C THR A 136 -16.19 -12.45 17.95
N SER A 137 -14.86 -12.48 17.79
CA SER A 137 -14.00 -11.54 18.51
C SER A 137 -14.07 -10.14 17.90
N ARG A 138 -13.76 -9.12 18.70
CA ARG A 138 -13.64 -7.73 18.21
C ARG A 138 -12.71 -7.59 17.01
N ALA A 139 -11.58 -8.31 17.01
CA ALA A 139 -10.62 -8.26 15.91
C ALA A 139 -11.23 -8.82 14.62
N LYS A 140 -11.98 -9.92 14.70
CA LYS A 140 -12.64 -10.51 13.55
C LYS A 140 -13.83 -9.67 13.07
N ALA A 141 -14.62 -9.12 14.00
CA ALA A 141 -15.70 -8.18 13.70
C ALA A 141 -15.19 -6.91 13.02
N PHE A 142 -14.08 -6.34 13.52
CA PHE A 142 -13.42 -5.20 12.89
C PHE A 142 -12.94 -5.53 11.48
N ALA A 143 -12.33 -6.70 11.26
CA ALA A 143 -11.95 -7.14 9.93
C ALA A 143 -13.18 -7.27 9.01
N GLU A 144 -14.27 -7.90 9.47
CA GLU A 144 -15.51 -8.04 8.69
C GLU A 144 -16.13 -6.68 8.32
N LEU A 145 -16.07 -5.70 9.23
CA LEU A 145 -16.49 -4.32 8.95
C LEU A 145 -15.66 -3.70 7.83
N VAL A 146 -14.33 -3.76 7.92
CA VAL A 146 -13.42 -3.18 6.91
C VAL A 146 -13.55 -3.87 5.55
N HIS A 147 -13.80 -5.19 5.54
CA HIS A 147 -13.97 -5.96 4.31
C HIS A 147 -15.40 -5.87 3.74
N GLY A 148 -16.30 -5.10 4.36
CA GLY A 148 -17.70 -4.96 3.94
C GLY A 148 -18.57 -6.21 4.13
N ALA A 149 -18.10 -7.18 4.93
CA ALA A 149 -18.78 -8.45 5.18
C ALA A 149 -19.69 -8.44 6.43
N ALA A 150 -19.71 -7.33 7.18
CA ALA A 150 -20.49 -7.20 8.41
C ALA A 150 -22.02 -7.09 8.19
N GLY A 151 -22.49 -6.81 6.97
CA GLY A 151 -23.92 -6.66 6.66
C GLY A 151 -24.56 -5.41 7.30
N ASP A 152 -25.90 -5.44 7.47
CA ASP A 152 -26.68 -4.35 8.05
C ASP A 152 -26.61 -4.38 9.59
N VAL A 153 -25.51 -3.87 10.17
CA VAL A 153 -25.41 -3.63 11.61
C VAL A 153 -25.47 -2.12 11.87
N SER A 154 -26.59 -1.66 12.46
CA SER A 154 -26.81 -0.26 12.80
C SER A 154 -26.61 0.01 14.29
N VAL A 155 -25.88 1.07 14.64
CA VAL A 155 -25.74 1.57 16.01
C VAL A 155 -26.24 3.00 16.09
N THR A 156 -27.08 3.30 17.08
CA THR A 156 -27.53 4.67 17.37
C THR A 156 -26.62 5.30 18.43
N LEU A 157 -25.99 6.43 18.11
CA LEU A 157 -25.17 7.22 19.03
C LEU A 157 -25.89 8.53 19.40
N ASN A 158 -26.26 8.67 20.67
CA ASN A 158 -26.78 9.93 21.20
C ASN A 158 -25.62 10.75 21.78
N CYS A 159 -25.15 11.77 21.06
CA CYS A 159 -24.13 12.70 21.54
C CYS A 159 -24.79 13.89 22.24
N TYR A 160 -24.42 14.13 23.50
CA TYR A 160 -24.86 15.30 24.26
C TYR A 160 -23.68 16.26 24.43
N ARG A 161 -23.88 17.54 24.06
CA ARG A 161 -22.89 18.59 24.31
C ARG A 161 -22.84 18.90 25.80
N ASN A 162 -21.68 18.74 26.43
CA ASN A 162 -21.46 19.29 27.78
C ASN A 162 -21.53 20.83 27.67
N LEU A 163 -22.53 21.42 28.32
CA LEU A 163 -22.76 22.87 28.32
C LEU A 163 -22.04 23.62 29.46
N ASP A 164 -21.25 22.92 30.28
CA ASP A 164 -20.63 23.49 31.47
C ASP A 164 -19.10 23.52 31.36
N SER A 165 -18.60 24.54 30.68
CA SER A 165 -17.26 25.09 30.91
C SER A 165 -17.28 26.59 30.59
N GLY A 166 -17.79 27.36 31.55
CA GLY A 166 -17.54 28.80 31.67
C GLY A 166 -16.15 29.08 32.24
#